data_AF-A0A853JT00-F1
#
_entry.id   AF-A0A853JT00-F1
#
_cell.length_a   1.000
_cell.length_b   1.000
_cell.length_c   1.000
_cell.angle_alpha   90.00
_cell.angle_beta   90.00
_cell.angle_gamma   90.00
#
_symmetry.space_group_name_H-M   'P 1'
#
loop_
_entity.id
_entity.type
_entity.pdbx_description
1 polymer ?
#
loop_
_entity_poly.entity_id
_entity_poly.type
_entity_poly.pdbx_seq_one_letter_code
_entity_poly.pdbx_strand_id
1 'polypeptide(L)'
;MSTVNLLILGVLMEQPMNAYEMQKVMDSRYIKRWTKISTPSIYRNLVTLCERGYIDGEVVKEGEMPQKTIYTINEKGKACFFDLMEKCIDKPETVYLPFTAFIANIEKLDDATGKAMLDQLYQTFFDKAHRLETVAKGPLVYQGTSVIDLNRRMYLLFCDWIKEFKENYYG
;
A
#
# COMPACT_ATOMS: atom_id res chain seq x y z
N MET A 1 12.64 -7.01 1.24
CA MET A 1 11.77 -7.34 2.40
C MET A 1 10.33 -7.54 1.89
N SER A 2 9.50 -8.40 2.51
CA SER A 2 8.11 -8.60 2.05
C SER A 2 7.12 -7.80 2.89
N THR A 3 6.70 -6.63 2.38
CA THR A 3 5.63 -5.81 2.98
C THR A 3 4.33 -6.58 3.14
N VAL A 4 4.01 -7.46 2.18
CA VAL A 4 2.80 -8.29 2.23
C VAL A 4 2.87 -9.29 3.40
N ASN A 5 4.02 -9.92 3.65
CA ASN A 5 4.17 -10.84 4.79
C ASN A 5 4.00 -10.11 6.12
N LEU A 6 4.57 -8.91 6.24
CA LEU A 6 4.45 -8.11 7.45
C LEU A 6 2.98 -7.79 7.75
N LEU A 7 2.22 -7.38 6.73
CA LEU A 7 0.79 -7.10 6.87
C LEU A 7 -0.03 -8.35 7.20
N ILE A 8 0.24 -9.49 6.56
CA ILE A 8 -0.44 -10.76 6.84
C ILE A 8 -0.21 -11.18 8.30
N LEU A 9 1.06 -11.22 8.73
CA LEU A 9 1.41 -11.63 10.08
C LEU A 9 0.81 -10.67 11.12
N GLY A 10 0.84 -9.36 10.86
CA GLY A 10 0.21 -8.37 11.73
C GLY A 10 -1.30 -8.56 11.87
N VAL A 11 -2.01 -8.92 10.80
CA VAL A 11 -3.45 -9.23 10.88
C VAL A 11 -3.70 -10.54 11.64
N LEU A 12 -2.86 -11.56 11.45
CA LEU A 12 -2.99 -12.83 12.18
C LEU A 12 -2.66 -12.72 13.68
N MET A 13 -2.00 -11.65 14.12
CA MET A 13 -1.81 -11.36 15.55
C MET A 13 -3.11 -11.03 16.27
N GLU A 14 -4.16 -10.62 15.54
CA GLU A 14 -5.44 -10.24 16.14
C GLU A 14 -6.29 -11.48 16.43
N GLN A 15 -6.40 -12.39 15.45
CA GLN A 15 -7.11 -13.66 15.59
C GLN A 15 -6.80 -14.61 14.41
N PRO A 16 -6.98 -15.93 14.59
CA PRO A 16 -6.98 -16.90 13.49
C PRO A 16 -8.05 -16.58 12.45
N MET A 17 -7.73 -16.75 11.16
CA MET A 17 -8.70 -16.50 10.09
C MET A 17 -8.32 -17.20 8.78
N ASN A 18 -9.30 -17.37 7.88
CA ASN A 18 -9.03 -17.82 6.52
C ASN A 18 -8.62 -16.66 5.58
N ALA A 19 -8.15 -17.02 4.38
CA ALA A 19 -7.68 -16.04 3.39
C ALA A 19 -8.75 -15.03 2.96
N TYR A 20 -10.03 -15.43 2.93
CA TYR A 20 -11.13 -14.55 2.55
C TYR A 20 -11.47 -13.54 3.65
N GLU A 21 -11.49 -13.98 4.91
CA GLU A 21 -11.61 -13.10 6.08
C GLU A 21 -10.45 -12.10 6.14
N MET A 22 -9.22 -12.57 5.91
CA MET A 22 -8.05 -11.71 5.84
C MET A 22 -8.19 -10.64 4.76
N GLN A 23 -8.66 -11.02 3.57
CA GLN A 23 -8.92 -10.05 2.52
C GLN A 23 -9.93 -9.00 2.98
N LYS A 24 -11.03 -9.39 3.65
CA LYS A 24 -12.02 -8.45 4.17
C LYS A 24 -11.42 -7.47 5.18
N VAL A 25 -10.57 -7.95 6.10
CA VAL A 25 -9.88 -7.09 7.07
C VAL A 25 -8.93 -6.11 6.38
N MET A 26 -8.19 -6.55 5.35
CA MET A 26 -7.31 -5.66 4.59
C MET A 26 -8.10 -4.64 3.74
N ASP A 27 -9.23 -5.05 3.18
CA ASP A 27 -10.10 -4.16 2.40
C ASP A 27 -10.77 -3.11 3.29
N SER A 28 -11.20 -3.47 4.51
CA SER A 28 -11.78 -2.52 5.48
C SER A 28 -10.76 -1.50 6.00
N ARG A 29 -9.47 -1.85 6.01
CA ARG A 29 -8.35 -0.95 6.34
C ARG A 29 -7.83 -0.15 5.14
N TYR A 30 -8.48 -0.29 3.98
CA TYR A 30 -8.09 0.34 2.72
C TYR A 30 -6.62 0.11 2.36
N ILE A 31 -6.03 -1.04 2.72
CA ILE A 31 -4.59 -1.33 2.52
C ILE A 31 -4.19 -1.10 1.04
N LYS A 32 -5.05 -1.53 0.10
CA LYS A 32 -4.85 -1.36 -1.34
C LYS A 32 -4.74 0.11 -1.80
N ARG A 33 -5.17 1.08 -0.99
CA ARG A 33 -5.11 2.52 -1.31
C ARG A 33 -3.73 3.12 -1.06
N TRP A 34 -2.94 2.53 -0.15
CA TRP A 34 -1.68 3.10 0.30
C TRP A 34 -0.48 2.15 0.20
N THR A 35 -0.70 0.87 -0.12
CA THR A 35 0.37 -0.05 -0.47
C THR A 35 -0.02 -0.96 -1.63
N LYS A 36 0.99 -1.40 -2.40
CA LYS A 36 0.81 -2.29 -3.54
C LYS A 36 0.62 -3.72 -3.05
N ILE A 37 -0.63 -4.09 -2.79
CA ILE A 37 -1.04 -5.45 -2.46
C ILE A 37 -2.15 -5.92 -3.40
N SER A 38 -2.12 -7.19 -3.79
CA SER A 38 -3.16 -7.80 -4.61
C SER A 38 -3.80 -8.98 -3.87
N THR A 39 -5.07 -9.26 -4.15
CA THR A 39 -5.73 -10.45 -3.60
C THR A 39 -4.93 -11.73 -3.89
N PRO A 40 -4.45 -12.00 -5.12
CA PRO A 40 -3.60 -13.17 -5.38
C PRO A 40 -2.31 -13.21 -4.54
N SER A 41 -1.70 -12.06 -4.22
CA SER A 41 -0.51 -12.02 -3.36
C SER A 41 -0.82 -12.40 -1.92
N ILE A 42 -1.99 -12.03 -1.39
CA ILE A 42 -2.40 -12.41 -0.02
C ILE A 42 -2.49 -13.94 0.09
N TYR A 43 -3.23 -14.56 -0.82
CA TYR A 43 -3.44 -16.01 -0.83
C TYR A 43 -2.12 -16.78 -1.01
N ARG A 44 -1.30 -16.36 -1.98
CA ARG A 44 0.00 -16.99 -2.23
C ARG A 44 0.92 -16.90 -1.01
N ASN A 45 0.98 -15.72 -0.38
CA ASN A 45 1.88 -15.51 0.74
C ASN A 45 1.41 -16.25 2.00
N LEU A 46 0.10 -16.41 2.24
CA LEU A 46 -0.41 -17.28 3.30
C LEU A 46 0.08 -18.73 3.13
N VAL A 47 -0.08 -19.30 1.93
CA VAL A 47 0.41 -20.65 1.63
C VAL A 47 1.92 -20.75 1.87
N THR A 48 2.70 -19.83 1.32
CA THR A 48 4.17 -19.82 1.50
C THR A 48 4.59 -19.63 2.96
N LEU A 49 3.88 -18.81 3.75
CA LEU A 49 4.17 -18.64 5.18
C LEU A 49 3.87 -19.93 5.96
N CYS A 50 2.79 -20.63 5.58
CA CYS A 50 2.40 -21.90 6.18
C CYS A 50 3.42 -23.01 5.86
N GLU A 51 3.81 -23.15 4.59
CA GLU A 51 4.83 -24.11 4.14
C GLU A 51 6.18 -23.89 4.83
N ARG A 52 6.51 -22.64 5.16
CA ARG A 52 7.75 -22.28 5.88
C ARG A 52 7.62 -22.37 7.40
N GLY A 53 6.45 -22.76 7.92
CA GLY A 53 6.17 -22.94 9.34
C GLY A 53 6.08 -21.64 10.15
N TYR A 54 5.87 -20.49 9.50
CA TYR A 54 5.64 -19.22 10.20
C TYR A 54 4.20 -19.09 10.71
N ILE A 55 3.28 -19.82 10.11
CA ILE A 55 1.88 -19.90 10.50
C ILE A 55 1.45 -21.37 10.40
N ASP A 56 0.50 -21.76 11.22
CA ASP A 56 -0.11 -23.08 11.18
C ASP A 56 -1.41 -23.01 10.38
N GLY A 57 -1.73 -24.05 9.61
CA GLY A 57 -2.93 -24.11 8.78
C GLY A 57 -3.78 -25.32 9.14
N GLU A 58 -5.02 -25.07 9.58
CA GLU A 58 -6.00 -26.12 9.88
C GLU A 58 -7.08 -26.16 8.80
N VAL A 59 -7.30 -27.32 8.18
CA VAL A 59 -8.36 -27.49 7.19
C VAL A 59 -9.67 -27.78 7.92
N VAL A 60 -10.61 -26.85 7.82
CA VAL A 60 -11.94 -26.95 8.43
C VAL A 60 -12.99 -27.15 7.36
N LYS A 61 -13.89 -28.12 7.58
CA LYS A 61 -15.08 -28.36 6.77
C LYS A 61 -16.33 -28.24 7.64
N GLU A 62 -17.14 -27.22 7.39
CA GLU A 62 -18.42 -27.02 8.06
C GLU A 62 -19.56 -27.53 7.16
N GLY A 63 -20.04 -28.75 7.41
CA GLY A 63 -21.16 -29.34 6.65
C GLY A 63 -20.87 -29.49 5.15
N GLU A 64 -21.76 -28.99 4.30
CA GLU A 64 -21.63 -29.00 2.83
C GLU A 64 -20.79 -27.84 2.27
N MET A 65 -20.28 -26.94 3.13
CA MET A 65 -19.51 -25.78 2.66
C MET A 65 -18.13 -26.19 2.12
N PRO A 66 -17.55 -25.39 1.20
CA PRO A 66 -16.19 -25.60 0.72
C PRO A 66 -15.20 -25.66 1.88
N GLN A 67 -14.20 -26.54 1.77
CA GLN A 67 -13.10 -26.58 2.73
C GLN A 67 -12.39 -25.22 2.78
N LYS A 68 -12.19 -24.70 3.99
CA LYS A 68 -11.41 -23.48 4.25
C LYS A 68 -10.21 -23.84 5.12
N THR A 69 -9.08 -23.20 4.89
CA THR A 69 -7.92 -23.29 5.78
C THR A 69 -7.94 -22.10 6.73
N ILE A 70 -8.02 -22.36 8.03
CA ILE A 70 -7.84 -21.35 9.08
C ILE A 70 -6.36 -21.25 9.37
N TYR A 71 -5.81 -20.05 9.26
CA TYR A 71 -4.41 -19.78 9.54
C TYR A 71 -4.25 -19.16 10.93
N THR A 72 -3.24 -19.61 11.66
CA THR A 72 -2.90 -19.11 13.00
C THR A 72 -1.41 -18.78 13.05
N ILE A 73 -1.05 -17.60 13.58
CA ILE A 73 0.36 -17.24 13.77
C ILE A 73 0.96 -17.98 14.97
N ASN A 74 2.15 -18.55 14.79
CA ASN A 74 2.90 -19.23 15.86
C ASN A 74 4.12 -18.40 16.30
N GLU A 75 4.91 -18.89 17.27
CA GLU A 75 6.07 -18.15 17.82
C GLU A 75 7.12 -17.80 16.75
N LYS A 76 7.34 -18.69 15.78
CA LYS A 76 8.24 -18.41 14.65
C LYS A 76 7.69 -17.30 13.76
N GLY A 77 6.38 -17.28 13.52
CA GLY A 77 5.69 -16.19 12.83
C GLY A 77 5.79 -14.85 13.54
N LYS A 78 5.62 -14.83 14.87
CA LYS A 78 5.77 -13.62 15.69
C LYS A 78 7.19 -13.07 15.61
N ALA A 79 8.20 -13.94 15.75
CA ALA A 79 9.60 -13.52 15.58
C ALA A 79 9.84 -12.93 14.18
N CYS A 80 9.34 -13.59 13.13
CA CYS A 80 9.42 -13.10 11.75
C CYS A 80 8.73 -11.73 11.57
N PHE A 81 7.60 -11.49 12.23
CA PHE A 81 6.95 -10.18 12.24
C PHE A 81 7.86 -9.09 12.81
N PHE A 82 8.49 -9.33 13.97
CA PHE A 82 9.40 -8.36 14.57
C PHE A 82 10.64 -8.12 13.69
N ASP A 83 11.24 -9.17 13.14
CA ASP A 83 12.35 -9.05 12.18
C ASP A 83 11.96 -8.20 10.95
N LEU A 84 10.73 -8.35 10.46
CA LEU A 84 10.23 -7.57 9.33
C LEU A 84 9.99 -6.11 9.71
N MET A 85 9.52 -5.84 10.94
CA MET A 85 9.38 -4.47 11.46
C MET A 85 10.74 -3.78 11.55
N GLU A 86 11.77 -4.46 12.06
CA GLU A 86 13.14 -3.92 12.12
C GLU A 86 13.72 -3.69 10.72
N LYS A 87 13.52 -4.62 9.80
CA LYS A 87 13.97 -4.46 8.39
C LYS A 87 13.32 -3.28 7.68
N CYS A 88 12.10 -2.88 8.07
CA CYS A 88 11.46 -1.70 7.49
C CYS A 88 12.22 -0.41 7.81
N ILE A 89 12.93 -0.36 8.95
CA ILE A 89 13.59 0.85 9.44
C ILE A 89 15.12 0.82 9.30
N ASP A 90 15.73 -0.35 9.15
CA ASP A 90 17.18 -0.49 8.98
C ASP A 90 17.70 0.31 7.77
N LYS A 91 17.05 0.13 6.61
CA LYS A 91 17.41 0.81 5.35
C LYS A 91 16.15 1.11 4.53
N PRO A 92 15.53 2.28 4.71
CA PRO A 92 14.38 2.65 3.89
C PRO A 92 14.80 2.70 2.42
N GLU A 93 13.96 2.15 1.54
CA GLU A 93 14.22 2.15 0.10
C GLU A 93 14.17 3.58 -0.47
N THR A 94 15.02 3.85 -1.46
CA THR A 94 14.95 5.10 -2.22
C THR A 94 13.59 5.23 -2.90
N VAL A 95 12.93 6.37 -2.70
CA VAL A 95 11.65 6.67 -3.35
C VAL A 95 11.90 7.19 -4.76
N TYR A 96 11.55 6.39 -5.76
CA TYR A 96 11.57 6.81 -7.16
C TYR A 96 10.20 7.35 -7.58
N LEU A 97 10.20 8.49 -8.25
CA LEU A 97 8.99 9.18 -8.72
C LEU A 97 8.94 9.13 -10.25
N PRO A 98 8.23 8.19 -10.89
CA PRO A 98 8.32 7.98 -12.33
C PRO A 98 8.00 9.21 -13.20
N PHE A 99 7.16 10.12 -12.70
CA PHE A 99 6.81 11.34 -13.43
C PHE A 99 8.01 12.28 -13.62
N THR A 100 9.08 12.15 -12.84
CA THR A 100 10.28 13.00 -13.02
C THR A 100 11.01 12.69 -14.32
N ALA A 101 10.80 11.51 -14.93
CA ALA A 101 11.28 11.23 -16.28
C ALA A 101 10.61 12.13 -17.34
N PHE A 102 9.33 12.47 -17.15
CA PHE A 102 8.65 13.46 -18.00
C PHE A 102 9.27 14.84 -17.81
N ILE A 103 9.51 15.26 -16.57
CA ILE A 103 10.16 16.54 -16.26
C ILE A 103 11.55 16.63 -16.89
N ALA A 104 12.35 15.57 -16.80
CA ALA A 104 13.72 15.52 -17.32
C ALA A 104 13.83 15.57 -18.86
N ASN A 105 12.71 15.47 -19.57
CA ASN A 105 12.66 15.51 -21.03
C ASN A 105 11.67 16.59 -21.54
N ILE A 106 11.18 17.47 -20.66
CA ILE A 106 10.13 18.44 -21.02
C ILE A 106 10.63 19.47 -22.03
N GLU A 107 11.93 19.71 -22.11
CA GLU A 107 12.58 20.60 -23.06
C GLU A 107 12.52 20.09 -24.51
N LYS A 108 12.12 18.83 -24.71
CA LYS A 108 11.87 18.25 -26.03
C LYS A 108 10.48 18.59 -26.58
N LEU A 109 9.63 19.24 -25.80
CA LEU A 109 8.27 19.63 -26.17
C LEU A 109 8.22 21.11 -26.51
N ASP A 110 7.27 21.50 -27.35
CA ASP A 110 6.89 22.90 -27.47
C ASP A 110 6.20 23.38 -26.18
N ASP A 111 6.24 24.69 -25.93
CA ASP A 111 5.72 25.30 -24.71
C ASP A 111 4.23 25.01 -24.48
N ALA A 112 3.41 25.00 -25.53
CA ALA A 112 1.98 24.80 -25.39
C ALA A 112 1.69 23.36 -24.93
N THR A 113 2.34 22.39 -25.58
CA THR A 113 2.23 20.97 -25.21
C THR A 113 2.75 20.72 -23.80
N GLY A 114 3.93 21.25 -23.45
CA GLY A 114 4.52 21.07 -22.12
C GLY A 114 3.66 21.66 -21.00
N LYS A 115 3.13 22.88 -21.18
CA LYS A 115 2.20 23.53 -20.23
C LYS A 115 0.93 22.71 -20.00
N ALA A 116 0.34 22.17 -21.07
CA ALA A 116 -0.88 21.36 -20.99
C ALA A 116 -0.62 20.02 -20.28
N MET A 117 0.52 19.37 -20.55
CA MET A 117 0.90 18.12 -19.88
C MET A 117 1.19 18.32 -18.39
N LEU A 118 1.79 19.46 -18.00
CA LEU A 118 1.96 19.83 -16.59
C LEU A 118 0.61 20.05 -15.89
N ASP A 119 -0.36 20.70 -16.56
CA ASP A 119 -1.72 20.86 -16.00
C ASP A 119 -2.40 19.51 -15.80
N GLN A 120 -2.28 18.59 -16.76
CA GLN A 120 -2.81 17.24 -16.63
C GLN A 120 -2.14 16.47 -15.46
N LEU A 121 -0.83 16.59 -15.31
CA LEU A 121 -0.09 15.96 -14.21
C LEU A 121 -0.54 16.51 -12.85
N TYR A 122 -0.68 17.84 -12.75
CA TYR A 122 -1.24 18.50 -11.57
C TYR A 122 -2.62 17.96 -11.22
N GLN A 123 -3.55 17.95 -12.19
CA GLN A 123 -4.92 17.48 -11.94
C GLN A 123 -4.95 16.01 -11.52
N THR A 124 -4.09 15.18 -12.12
CA THR A 124 -3.97 13.76 -11.74
C THR A 124 -3.55 13.58 -10.29
N PHE A 125 -2.60 14.37 -9.79
CA PHE A 125 -2.19 14.31 -8.38
C PHE A 125 -3.22 14.94 -7.44
N PHE A 126 -3.85 16.04 -7.86
CA PHE A 126 -4.90 16.70 -7.09
C PHE A 126 -6.09 15.76 -6.87
N ASP A 127 -6.57 15.08 -7.92
CA ASP A 127 -7.63 14.08 -7.84
C ASP A 127 -7.26 12.93 -6.90
N LYS A 128 -6.00 12.47 -6.94
CA LYS A 128 -5.52 11.42 -6.02
C LYS A 128 -5.52 11.89 -4.57
N ALA A 129 -5.08 13.12 -4.30
CA ALA A 129 -5.12 13.70 -2.95
C ALA A 129 -6.57 13.80 -2.45
N HIS A 130 -7.47 14.34 -3.27
CA HIS A 130 -8.87 14.51 -2.91
C HIS A 130 -9.57 13.17 -2.63
N ARG A 131 -9.28 12.13 -3.43
CA ARG A 131 -9.79 10.77 -3.18
C ARG A 131 -9.33 10.18 -1.85
N LEU A 132 -8.17 10.57 -1.32
CA LEU A 132 -7.67 10.08 -0.04
C LEU A 132 -8.21 10.89 1.15
N GLU A 133 -8.64 12.13 0.95
CA GLU A 133 -9.23 12.96 2.00
C GLU A 133 -10.50 12.33 2.59
N THR A 134 -11.35 11.77 1.75
CA THR A 134 -12.59 11.11 2.20
C THR A 134 -12.31 9.83 2.99
N VAL A 135 -11.26 9.10 2.64
CA VAL A 135 -10.86 7.87 3.34
C VAL A 135 -10.24 8.19 4.70
N ALA A 136 -9.47 9.27 4.81
CA ALA A 136 -8.86 9.71 6.07
C ALA A 136 -9.89 10.10 7.15
N LYS A 137 -11.13 10.43 6.75
CA LYS A 137 -12.24 10.76 7.66
C LYS A 137 -13.08 9.54 8.07
N GLY A 138 -12.74 8.34 7.59
CA GLY A 138 -13.45 7.09 7.90
C GLY A 138 -13.08 6.46 9.25
N PRO A 139 -13.73 5.33 9.64
CA PRO A 139 -13.53 4.66 10.93
C PRO A 139 -12.26 3.80 10.93
N LEU A 140 -11.11 4.41 10.68
CA LEU A 140 -9.81 3.74 10.70
C LEU A 140 -9.10 3.95 12.04
N VAL A 141 -8.33 2.94 12.45
CA VAL A 141 -7.36 3.10 13.53
C VAL A 141 -6.30 4.14 13.14
N TYR A 142 -5.72 4.80 14.13
CA TYR A 142 -4.80 5.93 13.95
C TYR A 142 -3.67 5.64 12.94
N GLN A 143 -3.09 4.44 12.98
CA GLN A 143 -2.00 4.03 12.09
C GLN A 143 -2.46 4.04 10.62
N GLY A 144 -3.65 3.50 10.34
CA GLY A 144 -4.22 3.48 8.98
C GLY A 144 -4.49 4.90 8.47
N THR A 145 -5.11 5.74 9.31
CA THR A 145 -5.37 7.15 8.99
C THR A 145 -4.07 7.92 8.74
N SER A 146 -3.03 7.68 9.54
CA SER A 146 -1.73 8.35 9.42
C SER A 146 -1.03 8.02 8.09
N VAL A 147 -1.06 6.76 7.67
CA VAL A 147 -0.48 6.35 6.38
C VAL A 147 -1.24 6.96 5.21
N ILE A 148 -2.57 7.05 5.29
CA ILE A 148 -3.40 7.69 4.26
C ILE A 148 -3.13 9.20 4.19
N ASP A 149 -3.05 9.88 5.34
CA ASP A 149 -2.75 11.31 5.38
C ASP A 149 -1.34 11.61 4.85
N LEU A 150 -0.36 10.77 5.15
CA LEU A 150 0.98 10.87 4.55
C LEU A 150 0.91 10.80 3.02
N ASN A 151 0.22 9.81 2.46
CA ASN A 151 0.05 9.68 1.01
C ASN A 151 -0.67 10.88 0.40
N ARG A 152 -1.70 11.40 1.07
CA ARG A 152 -2.42 12.61 0.65
C ARG A 152 -1.49 13.83 0.61
N ARG A 153 -0.72 14.07 1.68
CA ARG A 153 0.23 15.18 1.76
C ARG A 153 1.32 15.09 0.69
N MET A 154 1.80 13.89 0.39
CA MET A 154 2.78 13.67 -0.68
C MET A 154 2.22 14.12 -2.05
N TYR A 155 0.95 13.80 -2.36
CA TYR A 155 0.34 14.29 -3.60
C TYR A 155 0.15 15.81 -3.64
N LEU A 156 -0.21 16.42 -2.51
CA LEU A 156 -0.32 17.89 -2.43
C LEU A 156 1.04 18.57 -2.60
N LEU A 157 2.09 18.01 -2.01
CA LEU A 157 3.47 18.47 -2.22
C LEU A 157 3.83 18.45 -3.72
N PHE A 158 3.47 17.38 -4.45
CA PHE A 158 3.71 17.33 -5.89
C PHE A 158 2.91 18.37 -6.66
N CYS A 159 1.64 18.62 -6.27
CA CYS A 159 0.82 19.67 -6.87
C CYS A 159 1.46 21.06 -6.72
N ASP A 160 1.93 21.40 -5.52
CA ASP A 160 2.57 22.69 -5.24
C ASP A 160 3.89 22.82 -6.02
N TRP A 161 4.69 21.76 -6.02
CA TRP A 161 5.95 21.73 -6.79
C TRP A 161 5.73 21.86 -8.31
N ILE A 162 4.68 21.23 -8.87
CA ILE A 162 4.37 21.35 -10.31
C ILE A 162 4.01 22.78 -10.68
N LYS A 163 3.26 23.48 -9.83
CA LYS A 163 2.93 24.91 -10.05
C LYS A 163 4.19 25.75 -10.09
N GLU A 164 5.04 25.62 -9.06
CA GLU A 164 6.31 26.34 -8.97
C GLU A 164 7.22 26.04 -10.16
N PHE A 165 7.35 24.76 -10.54
CA PHE A 165 8.14 24.36 -11.70
C PHE A 165 7.61 25.00 -12.99
N LYS A 166 6.29 24.97 -13.21
CA LYS A 166 5.67 25.53 -14.41
C LYS A 166 5.89 27.04 -14.52
N GLU A 167 5.77 27.76 -13.40
CA GLU A 167 6.03 29.20 -13.32
C GLU A 167 7.50 29.52 -13.58
N ASN A 168 8.43 28.79 -12.96
CA ASN A 168 9.86 29.04 -13.13
C ASN A 168 10.39 28.68 -14.53
N TYR A 169 9.83 27.65 -15.17
CA TYR A 169 10.32 27.16 -16.45
C TYR A 169 9.72 27.90 -17.65
N TYR A 170 8.46 28.33 -17.55
CA TYR A 170 7.72 28.94 -18.66
C TYR A 170 7.20 30.37 -18.42
N GLY A 171 7.34 30.88 -17.19
CA GLY A 171 6.90 32.22 -16.80
C GLY A 171 7.80 33.33 -17.31
#